data_AF-A0AAV3KD71-F1
#
_entry.id   AF-A0AAV3KD71-F1
#
_cell.length_a   1.000
_cell.length_b   1.000
_cell.length_c   1.000
_cell.angle_alpha   90.00
_cell.angle_beta   90.00
_cell.angle_gamma   90.00
#
_symmetry.space_group_name_H-M   'P 1'
#
loop_
_entity.id
_entity.type
_entity.pdbx_description
1 polymer ?
#
loop_
_entity_poly.entity_id
_entity_poly.type
_entity_poly.pdbx_seq_one_letter_code
_entity_poly.pdbx_strand_id
1 'polypeptide(L)'
;MRYILSEPYRAYLYFPYIRNFNKKMQQMLTDYGLHHLDFTDVSLSISESLDQIHLPDFVVKFDEWLKTQPDSHSDRYTSYFKNDDNSWLPGLRNHNQYISQLAEHICDTTIANINNFLIRLIEEHKLLIDIYNCPPLSSTPGKLSLAAGDRHDNGQQPVILALGSFKLIYKPRDSGIENVLNEICNIIGLANVCPVTLSLKTHLWQEFVENRGLDLSVDAAKVYRRYGNILALADLLNINDCHFDNFIVDADTVWLIDPETSFQYFFDDAPEFERSIYQSGLLQSPDVVKNGLGHTSALTAVTNIFQSFTYPHAIHDATENIQVRYERGFAKRTQNFPHYHGLPVKSKKYISDVTEGYTDTFLKLKRNHARIISLLKNHSEIKPRYLVRTTAYYLLIINKIIHPETSINIKKKLPALIDEFLLYPGSHPKFQSLILYEVSCLANYDIPLFHLFINSRSLFDGEKNEFPDFFPTTPLEQIDSYFSRDERYLLRQHHLIARSMNVVYKAG
;
A
#
# COMPACT_ATOMS: atom_id res chain seq x y z
N MET A 1 -3.58 29.70 5.39
CA MET A 1 -3.26 28.76 4.30
C MET A 1 -3.96 29.21 3.02
N ARG A 2 -3.22 29.38 1.93
CA ARG A 2 -3.82 29.34 0.58
C ARG A 2 -4.14 27.88 0.32
N TYR A 3 -5.41 27.52 0.20
CA TYR A 3 -5.81 26.16 -0.15
C TYR A 3 -5.33 25.91 -1.58
N ILE A 4 -4.42 24.95 -1.77
CA ILE A 4 -4.15 24.39 -3.10
C ILE A 4 -5.23 23.33 -3.29
N LEU A 5 -6.34 23.76 -3.89
CA LEU A 5 -7.41 22.85 -4.32
C LEU A 5 -7.10 22.41 -5.75
N SER A 6 -7.43 21.17 -6.10
CA SER A 6 -7.26 20.68 -7.47
C SER A 6 -8.08 21.51 -8.46
N GLU A 7 -9.31 21.90 -8.12
CA GLU A 7 -10.20 22.72 -8.96
C GLU A 7 -11.29 23.42 -8.11
N PRO A 8 -11.58 24.73 -8.31
CA PRO A 8 -12.37 25.51 -7.35
C PRO A 8 -13.87 25.15 -7.26
N TYR A 9 -14.49 24.66 -8.34
CA TYR A 9 -15.95 24.41 -8.37
C TYR A 9 -16.35 23.05 -7.79
N ARG A 10 -15.79 21.94 -8.28
CA ARG A 10 -16.04 20.60 -7.68
C ARG A 10 -15.57 20.55 -6.23
N ALA A 11 -14.47 21.24 -5.89
CA ALA A 11 -14.03 21.37 -4.51
C ALA A 11 -15.10 21.95 -3.59
N TYR A 12 -16.05 22.74 -4.08
CA TYR A 12 -17.16 23.25 -3.28
C TYR A 12 -17.98 22.14 -2.60
N LEU A 13 -18.02 20.93 -3.18
CA LEU A 13 -18.71 19.78 -2.62
C LEU A 13 -18.07 19.31 -1.31
N TYR A 14 -16.74 19.32 -1.23
CA TYR A 14 -16.00 18.81 -0.08
C TYR A 14 -15.24 19.86 0.73
N PHE A 15 -15.23 21.12 0.30
CA PHE A 15 -14.53 22.22 0.96
C PHE A 15 -14.90 22.39 2.45
N PRO A 16 -16.17 22.24 2.89
CA PRO A 16 -16.50 22.32 4.31
C PRO A 16 -15.79 21.27 5.16
N TYR A 17 -15.65 20.04 4.66
CA TYR A 17 -14.95 18.96 5.35
C TYR A 17 -13.46 19.28 5.48
N ILE A 18 -12.80 19.70 4.39
CA ILE A 18 -11.39 20.12 4.41
C ILE A 18 -11.16 21.32 5.34
N ARG A 19 -12.05 22.31 5.32
CA ARG A 19 -11.94 23.46 6.21
C ARG A 19 -12.05 23.04 7.68
N ASN A 20 -12.99 22.15 8.01
CA ASN A 20 -13.15 21.63 9.36
C ASN A 20 -11.95 20.77 9.77
N PHE A 21 -11.49 19.87 8.90
CA PHE A 21 -10.31 19.04 9.09
C PHE A 21 -9.08 19.90 9.37
N ASN A 22 -8.78 20.90 8.54
CA ASN A 22 -7.63 21.79 8.73
C ASN A 22 -7.73 22.59 10.04
N LYS A 23 -8.93 23.01 10.44
CA LYS A 23 -9.15 23.68 11.73
C LYS A 23 -8.84 22.74 12.89
N LYS A 24 -9.34 21.50 12.86
CA LYS A 24 -9.08 20.49 13.90
C LYS A 24 -7.58 20.12 13.96
N MET A 25 -6.94 19.92 12.80
CA MET A 25 -5.50 19.65 12.69
C MET A 25 -4.64 20.80 13.27
N GLN A 26 -4.95 22.04 12.91
CA GLN A 26 -4.24 23.21 13.44
C GLN A 26 -4.40 23.32 14.96
N GLN A 27 -5.61 23.10 15.48
CA GLN A 27 -5.86 23.10 16.92
C GLN A 27 -5.06 22.00 17.61
N MET A 28 -5.15 20.77 17.12
CA MET A 28 -4.42 19.61 17.66
C MET A 28 -2.91 19.86 17.70
N LEU A 29 -2.30 20.32 16.60
CA LEU A 29 -0.87 20.65 16.59
C LEU A 29 -0.52 21.77 17.57
N THR A 30 -1.42 22.73 17.79
CA THR A 30 -1.24 23.79 18.79
C THR A 30 -1.28 23.21 20.21
N ASP A 31 -2.22 22.32 20.49
CA ASP A 31 -2.40 21.68 21.80
C ASP A 31 -1.17 20.84 22.20
N TYR A 32 -0.52 20.20 21.22
CA TYR A 32 0.76 19.48 21.42
C TYR A 32 2.00 20.38 21.39
N GLY A 33 1.87 21.70 21.18
CA GLY A 33 3.02 22.62 21.07
C GLY A 33 3.82 22.49 19.75
N LEU A 34 3.24 21.83 18.75
CA LEU A 34 3.85 21.51 17.44
C LEU A 34 3.23 22.31 16.28
N HIS A 35 2.74 23.53 16.56
CA HIS A 35 2.10 24.42 15.58
C HIS A 35 2.98 24.82 14.38
N HIS A 36 4.29 24.57 14.46
CA HIS A 36 5.26 24.84 13.39
C HIS A 36 5.35 23.69 12.36
N LEU A 37 4.75 22.52 12.64
CA LEU A 37 4.70 21.42 11.67
C LEU A 37 3.72 21.73 10.55
N ASP A 38 4.22 21.74 9.31
CA ASP A 38 3.39 21.86 8.12
C ASP A 38 2.66 20.53 7.84
N PHE A 39 1.34 20.57 7.71
CA PHE A 39 0.51 19.41 7.38
C PHE A 39 -0.18 19.54 6.02
N THR A 40 0.33 20.42 5.14
CA THR A 40 -0.26 20.68 3.82
C THR A 40 -0.36 19.39 2.97
N ASP A 41 0.61 18.48 3.05
CA ASP A 41 0.56 17.21 2.30
C ASP A 41 -0.52 16.27 2.84
N VAL A 42 -0.74 16.25 4.16
CA VAL A 42 -1.86 15.51 4.76
C VAL A 42 -3.19 16.10 4.27
N SER A 43 -3.32 17.43 4.27
CA SER A 43 -4.51 18.13 3.77
C SER A 43 -4.79 17.83 2.30
N LEU A 44 -3.74 17.79 1.46
CA LEU A 44 -3.84 17.45 0.05
C LEU A 44 -4.30 16.01 -0.15
N SER A 45 -3.71 15.05 0.57
CA SER A 45 -4.11 13.64 0.51
C SER A 45 -5.58 13.45 0.87
N ILE A 46 -6.07 14.14 1.91
CA ILE A 46 -7.50 14.07 2.27
C ILE A 46 -8.37 14.74 1.22
N SER A 47 -7.93 15.86 0.64
CA SER A 47 -8.64 16.49 -0.47
C SER A 47 -8.80 15.55 -1.66
N GLU A 48 -7.78 14.76 -1.98
CA GLU A 48 -7.83 13.75 -3.04
C GLU A 48 -8.82 12.63 -2.71
N SER A 49 -8.80 12.08 -1.50
CA SER A 49 -9.79 11.06 -1.09
C SER A 49 -11.22 11.58 -1.12
N LEU A 50 -11.43 12.82 -0.66
CA LEU A 50 -12.75 13.45 -0.69
C LEU A 50 -13.22 13.71 -2.12
N ASP A 51 -12.34 14.17 -3.02
CA ASP A 51 -12.65 14.33 -4.44
C ASP A 51 -13.08 12.99 -5.06
N GLN A 52 -12.33 11.92 -4.77
CA GLN A 52 -12.60 10.58 -5.30
C GLN A 52 -13.97 10.03 -4.89
N ILE A 53 -14.38 10.19 -3.62
CA ILE A 53 -15.69 9.67 -3.18
C ILE A 53 -16.87 10.52 -3.67
N HIS A 54 -16.67 11.83 -3.89
CA HIS A 54 -17.74 12.72 -4.37
C HIS A 54 -17.89 12.70 -5.90
N LEU A 55 -16.81 12.44 -6.64
CA LEU A 55 -16.79 12.58 -8.09
C LEU A 55 -17.86 11.73 -8.81
N PRO A 56 -18.04 10.42 -8.51
CA PRO A 56 -19.08 9.63 -9.17
C PRO A 56 -20.50 10.15 -8.93
N ASP A 57 -20.80 10.54 -7.69
CA ASP A 57 -22.09 11.11 -7.30
C ASP A 57 -22.36 12.46 -7.97
N PHE A 58 -21.34 13.30 -8.06
CA PHE A 58 -21.42 14.56 -8.77
C PHE A 58 -21.71 14.36 -10.26
N VAL A 59 -20.93 13.53 -10.96
CA VAL A 59 -21.05 13.39 -12.43
C VAL A 59 -22.42 12.84 -12.83
N VAL A 60 -22.95 11.85 -12.11
CA VAL A 60 -24.30 11.30 -12.38
C VAL A 60 -25.38 12.37 -12.20
N LYS A 61 -25.33 13.13 -11.11
CA LYS A 61 -26.32 14.19 -10.84
C LYS A 61 -26.20 15.36 -11.79
N PHE A 62 -24.97 15.72 -12.18
CA PHE A 62 -24.73 16.76 -13.15
C PHE A 62 -25.31 16.37 -14.52
N ASP A 63 -25.16 15.12 -14.95
CA ASP A 63 -25.76 14.59 -16.18
C ASP A 63 -27.30 14.59 -16.13
N GLU A 64 -27.90 14.18 -15.00
CA GLU A 64 -29.36 14.25 -14.79
C GLU A 64 -29.87 15.69 -14.85
N TRP A 65 -29.18 16.62 -14.20
CA TRP A 65 -29.50 18.04 -14.24
C TRP A 65 -29.36 18.59 -15.67
N LEU A 66 -28.27 18.28 -16.36
CA LEU A 66 -27.96 18.79 -17.70
C LEU A 66 -29.07 18.44 -18.71
N LYS A 67 -29.66 17.25 -18.62
CA LYS A 67 -30.80 16.81 -19.46
C LYS A 67 -32.05 17.67 -19.31
N THR A 68 -32.18 18.39 -18.19
CA THR A 68 -33.33 19.29 -17.92
C THR A 68 -33.05 20.72 -18.35
N GLN A 69 -31.82 21.06 -18.71
CA GLN A 69 -31.42 22.41 -19.08
C GLN A 69 -31.52 22.62 -20.59
N PRO A 70 -31.93 23.80 -21.07
CA PRO A 70 -31.83 24.12 -22.48
C PRO A 70 -30.37 24.19 -22.92
N ASP A 71 -30.12 24.03 -24.22
CA ASP A 71 -28.83 24.37 -24.80
C ASP A 71 -28.56 25.86 -24.60
N SER A 72 -27.38 26.18 -24.08
CA SER A 72 -26.98 27.54 -23.74
C SER A 72 -25.58 27.85 -24.22
N HIS A 73 -25.34 29.12 -24.55
CA HIS A 73 -23.99 29.65 -24.75
C HIS A 73 -23.27 29.97 -23.43
N SER A 74 -23.98 29.94 -22.30
CA SER A 74 -23.40 30.08 -20.96
C SER A 74 -22.80 28.76 -20.47
N ASP A 75 -21.73 28.83 -19.69
CA ASP A 75 -21.11 27.65 -19.07
C ASP A 75 -22.07 26.97 -18.07
N ARG A 76 -22.78 25.91 -18.52
CA ARG A 76 -23.73 25.16 -17.69
C ARG A 76 -23.03 24.40 -16.56
N TYR A 77 -21.73 24.06 -16.70
CA TYR A 77 -20.97 23.45 -15.62
C TYR A 77 -20.86 24.41 -14.44
N THR A 78 -20.45 25.66 -14.68
CA THR A 78 -20.39 26.66 -13.61
C THR A 78 -21.77 26.98 -13.04
N SER A 79 -22.81 27.07 -13.90
CA SER A 79 -24.18 27.33 -13.46
C SER A 79 -24.72 26.26 -12.50
N TYR A 80 -24.31 24.99 -12.65
CA TYR A 80 -24.73 23.93 -11.74
C TYR A 80 -24.38 24.22 -10.27
N PHE A 81 -23.31 24.97 -10.01
CA PHE A 81 -22.86 25.30 -8.67
C PHE A 81 -23.47 26.57 -8.09
N LYS A 82 -24.28 27.31 -8.85
CA LYS A 82 -24.70 28.67 -8.52
C LYS A 82 -26.22 28.89 -8.57
N ASN A 83 -26.69 29.78 -7.71
CA ASN A 83 -28.02 30.36 -7.76
C ASN A 83 -28.12 31.40 -8.89
N ASP A 84 -29.34 31.84 -9.21
CA ASP A 84 -29.60 32.88 -10.22
C ASP A 84 -28.92 34.23 -9.89
N ASP A 85 -28.69 34.50 -8.60
CA ASP A 85 -27.96 35.67 -8.11
C ASP A 85 -26.42 35.49 -8.13
N ASN A 86 -25.93 34.41 -8.76
CA ASN A 86 -24.53 34.03 -8.89
C ASN A 86 -23.85 33.62 -7.56
N SER A 87 -24.60 33.49 -6.45
CA SER A 87 -24.11 32.92 -5.19
C SER A 87 -24.04 31.38 -5.25
N TRP A 88 -23.26 30.74 -4.38
CA TRP A 88 -23.11 29.28 -4.40
C TRP A 88 -24.34 28.55 -3.87
N LEU A 89 -24.78 27.49 -4.56
CA LEU A 89 -25.91 26.64 -4.19
C LEU A 89 -25.60 25.82 -2.92
N PRO A 90 -26.24 26.08 -1.76
CA PRO A 90 -25.93 25.37 -0.52
C PRO A 90 -26.39 23.90 -0.54
N GLY A 91 -27.47 23.59 -1.27
CA GLY A 91 -28.14 22.29 -1.27
C GLY A 91 -27.39 21.17 -1.99
N LEU A 92 -26.40 21.49 -2.83
CA LEU A 92 -25.66 20.49 -3.63
C LEU A 92 -24.95 19.42 -2.81
N ARG A 93 -24.60 19.73 -1.55
CA ARG A 93 -23.70 18.93 -0.71
C ARG A 93 -24.33 17.67 -0.08
N ASN A 94 -25.66 17.61 0.07
CA ASN A 94 -26.27 16.69 1.05
C ASN A 94 -27.26 15.67 0.46
N HIS A 95 -27.22 15.42 -0.85
CA HIS A 95 -28.17 14.51 -1.48
C HIS A 95 -27.83 13.03 -1.29
N ASN A 96 -26.56 12.70 -1.07
CA ASN A 96 -26.10 11.33 -0.82
C ASN A 96 -25.57 11.23 0.61
N GLN A 97 -26.45 10.84 1.54
CA GLN A 97 -26.15 10.80 2.97
C GLN A 97 -24.97 9.87 3.28
N TYR A 98 -24.84 8.76 2.55
CA TYR A 98 -23.72 7.83 2.74
C TYR A 98 -22.38 8.49 2.41
N ILE A 99 -22.27 9.18 1.26
CA ILE A 99 -21.04 9.89 0.88
C ILE A 99 -20.71 11.01 1.87
N SER A 100 -21.72 11.74 2.35
CA SER A 100 -21.51 12.77 3.39
C SER A 100 -20.94 12.19 4.69
N GLN A 101 -21.50 11.06 5.16
CA GLN A 101 -21.01 10.37 6.35
C GLN A 101 -19.61 9.79 6.15
N LEU A 102 -19.35 9.24 4.96
CA LEU A 102 -18.04 8.71 4.60
C LEU A 102 -16.97 9.80 4.58
N ALA A 103 -17.30 10.99 4.07
CA ALA A 103 -16.41 12.15 4.07
C ALA A 103 -16.02 12.59 5.49
N GLU A 104 -16.99 12.66 6.40
CA GLU A 104 -16.75 12.96 7.82
C GLU A 104 -15.87 11.88 8.47
N HIS A 105 -16.21 10.61 8.23
CA HIS A 105 -15.48 9.47 8.73
C HIS A 105 -14.01 9.49 8.29
N ILE A 106 -13.73 9.70 6.99
CA ILE A 106 -12.38 9.82 6.44
C ILE A 106 -11.58 10.93 7.14
N CYS A 107 -12.19 12.10 7.35
CA CYS A 107 -11.53 13.21 8.02
C CYS A 107 -11.22 12.89 9.49
N ASP A 108 -12.20 12.38 10.23
CA ASP A 108 -12.09 12.15 11.67
C ASP A 108 -11.11 11.02 12.00
N THR A 109 -11.11 9.95 11.21
CA THR A 109 -10.17 8.84 11.36
C THR A 109 -8.74 9.22 11.00
N THR A 110 -8.52 10.06 9.98
CA THR A 110 -7.18 10.60 9.70
C THR A 110 -6.68 11.50 10.83
N ILE A 111 -7.54 12.33 11.42
CA ILE A 111 -7.18 13.10 12.63
C ILE A 111 -6.79 12.15 13.76
N ALA A 112 -7.54 11.07 13.98
CA ALA A 112 -7.23 10.07 14.99
C ALA A 112 -5.88 9.39 14.74
N ASN A 113 -5.57 9.03 13.49
CA ASN A 113 -4.28 8.46 13.11
C ASN A 113 -3.12 9.43 13.42
N ILE A 114 -3.24 10.70 13.02
CA ILE A 114 -2.22 11.71 13.33
C ILE A 114 -2.12 11.96 14.84
N ASN A 115 -3.23 11.99 15.56
CA ASN A 115 -3.22 12.14 17.02
C ASN A 115 -2.44 11.00 17.70
N ASN A 116 -2.69 9.75 17.29
CA ASN A 116 -1.96 8.58 17.79
C ASN A 116 -0.46 8.68 17.48
N PHE A 117 -0.11 9.13 16.27
CA PHE A 117 1.27 9.41 15.89
C PHE A 117 1.91 10.48 16.79
N LEU A 118 1.23 11.60 17.06
CA LEU A 118 1.78 12.70 17.87
C LEU A 118 2.00 12.28 19.34
N ILE A 119 1.06 11.52 19.92
CA ILE A 119 1.20 10.96 21.27
C ILE A 119 2.49 10.12 21.34
N ARG A 120 2.63 9.14 20.43
CA ARG A 120 3.78 8.25 20.38
C ARG A 120 5.09 9.00 20.11
N LEU A 121 5.07 9.95 19.16
CA LEU A 121 6.23 10.79 18.84
C LEU A 121 6.77 11.51 20.08
N ILE A 122 5.88 12.07 20.91
CA ILE A 122 6.27 12.82 22.11
C ILE A 122 6.74 11.89 23.21
N GLU A 123 5.98 10.81 23.49
CA GLU A 123 6.30 9.83 24.52
C GLU A 123 7.65 9.14 24.25
N GLU A 124 7.96 8.89 22.99
CA GLU A 124 9.11 8.09 22.57
C GLU A 124 10.26 8.97 22.04
N HIS A 125 10.13 10.30 22.03
CA HIS A 125 11.11 11.21 21.42
C HIS A 125 12.54 10.98 21.91
N LYS A 126 12.72 10.71 23.21
CA LYS A 126 14.03 10.39 23.78
C LYS A 126 14.66 9.14 23.13
N LEU A 127 13.87 8.10 22.94
CA LEU A 127 14.32 6.87 22.29
C LEU A 127 14.64 7.11 20.80
N LEU A 128 13.86 7.98 20.15
CA LEU A 128 14.12 8.39 18.77
C LEU A 128 15.39 9.24 18.61
N ILE A 129 15.76 10.05 19.62
CA ILE A 129 17.07 10.71 19.69
C ILE A 129 18.17 9.65 19.77
N ASP A 130 18.06 8.71 20.71
CA ASP A 130 19.12 7.73 20.99
C ASP A 130 19.36 6.79 19.79
N ILE A 131 18.32 6.41 19.05
CA ILE A 131 18.41 5.45 17.94
C ILE A 131 18.63 6.12 16.59
N TYR A 132 17.90 7.20 16.30
CA TYR A 132 17.87 7.81 14.96
C TYR A 132 18.53 9.19 14.91
N ASN A 133 18.99 9.73 16.05
CA ASN A 133 19.41 11.13 16.17
C ASN A 133 18.29 12.11 15.79
N CYS A 134 17.05 11.79 16.16
CA CYS A 134 15.89 12.63 15.89
C CYS A 134 16.07 14.05 16.49
N PRO A 135 15.90 15.14 15.71
CA PRO A 135 16.06 16.50 16.21
C PRO A 135 15.05 16.86 17.32
N PRO A 136 15.35 17.89 18.15
CA PRO A 136 14.38 18.42 19.10
C PRO A 136 13.10 18.91 18.43
N LEU A 137 11.95 18.39 18.87
CA LEU A 137 10.65 18.71 18.25
C LEU A 137 10.26 20.18 18.38
N SER A 138 10.54 20.82 19.51
CA SER A 138 10.03 22.17 19.83
C SER A 138 10.67 23.31 19.02
N SER A 139 11.80 23.07 18.37
CA SER A 139 12.61 24.12 17.72
C SER A 139 12.96 23.82 16.26
N THR A 140 12.57 22.66 15.74
CA THR A 140 12.92 22.24 14.38
C THR A 140 11.70 22.37 13.47
N PRO A 141 11.71 23.28 12.49
CA PRO A 141 10.66 23.32 11.47
C PRO A 141 10.53 21.97 10.78
N GLY A 142 9.29 21.58 10.51
CA GLY A 142 9.02 20.24 9.99
C GLY A 142 7.76 20.15 9.17
N LYS A 143 7.57 18.97 8.60
CA LYS A 143 6.43 18.63 7.77
C LYS A 143 5.94 17.23 8.08
N LEU A 144 4.62 17.07 8.05
CA LEU A 144 3.92 15.79 8.12
C LEU A 144 3.35 15.46 6.74
N SER A 145 3.51 14.22 6.33
CA SER A 145 2.84 13.64 5.17
C SER A 145 2.41 12.22 5.46
N LEU A 146 1.32 11.77 4.85
CA LEU A 146 0.97 10.35 4.85
C LEU A 146 1.87 9.64 3.85
N ALA A 147 2.44 8.49 4.22
CA ALA A 147 3.17 7.67 3.26
C ALA A 147 2.19 7.04 2.26
N ALA A 148 2.70 6.62 1.10
CA ALA A 148 1.91 5.80 0.19
C ALA A 148 1.53 4.48 0.90
N GLY A 149 0.24 4.16 0.91
CA GLY A 149 -0.29 2.97 1.55
C GLY A 149 -1.80 3.06 1.72
N ASP A 150 -2.44 1.91 1.81
CA ASP A 150 -3.88 1.82 2.01
C ASP A 150 -4.28 2.19 3.43
N ARG A 151 -5.55 2.60 3.60
CA ARG A 151 -6.17 2.81 4.90
C ARG A 151 -6.61 1.48 5.48
N HIS A 152 -6.29 1.25 6.75
CA HIS A 152 -6.67 0.05 7.50
C HIS A 152 -7.13 0.43 8.91
N ASP A 153 -7.80 -0.48 9.62
CA ASP A 153 -8.09 -0.37 11.06
C ASP A 153 -8.56 1.03 11.50
N ASN A 154 -9.62 1.52 10.86
CA ASN A 154 -10.23 2.82 11.11
C ASN A 154 -9.33 3.99 10.69
N GLY A 155 -8.87 3.96 9.43
CA GLY A 155 -8.09 5.02 8.79
C GLY A 155 -6.62 5.16 9.18
N GLN A 156 -6.04 4.13 9.82
CA GLN A 156 -4.61 4.08 10.11
C GLN A 156 -3.79 3.95 8.84
N GLN A 157 -2.74 4.78 8.74
CA GLN A 157 -1.79 4.83 7.64
C GLN A 157 -0.41 5.24 8.15
N PRO A 158 0.69 4.83 7.49
CA PRO A 158 2.01 5.31 7.85
C PRO A 158 2.15 6.83 7.70
N VAL A 159 2.92 7.45 8.60
CA VAL A 159 3.18 8.89 8.63
C VAL A 159 4.67 9.11 8.44
N ILE A 160 5.03 10.04 7.56
CA ILE A 160 6.40 10.50 7.39
C ILE A 160 6.54 11.83 8.13
N LEU A 161 7.49 11.88 9.05
CA LEU A 161 7.92 13.08 9.74
C LEU A 161 9.21 13.59 9.09
N ALA A 162 9.20 14.84 8.61
CA ALA A 162 10.40 15.55 8.20
C ALA A 162 10.71 16.68 9.19
N LEU A 163 11.96 16.76 9.66
CA LEU A 163 12.48 17.81 10.57
C LEU A 163 13.79 18.34 9.99
N GLY A 164 13.75 19.48 9.29
CA GLY A 164 14.88 19.95 8.49
C GLY A 164 15.27 18.92 7.42
N SER A 165 16.50 18.38 7.49
CA SER A 165 16.97 17.29 6.61
C SER A 165 16.69 15.89 7.15
N PHE A 166 16.28 15.76 8.42
CA PHE A 166 15.97 14.48 9.04
C PHE A 166 14.59 14.00 8.58
N LYS A 167 14.44 12.69 8.34
CA LYS A 167 13.17 12.05 8.05
C LYS A 167 13.04 10.75 8.83
N LEU A 168 11.82 10.45 9.25
CA LEU A 168 11.48 9.23 9.96
C LEU A 168 10.10 8.74 9.54
N ILE A 169 9.93 7.43 9.46
CA ILE A 169 8.65 6.80 9.11
C ILE A 169 8.06 6.20 10.38
N TYR A 170 6.83 6.59 10.68
CA TYR A 170 5.98 5.94 11.66
C TYR A 170 5.02 5.00 10.94
N LYS A 171 4.94 3.74 11.36
CA LYS A 171 3.91 2.82 10.90
C LYS A 171 3.04 2.42 12.08
N PRO A 172 1.72 2.62 12.04
CA PRO A 172 0.82 2.31 13.16
C PRO A 172 0.53 0.80 13.29
N ARG A 173 1.52 -0.03 12.93
CA ARG A 173 1.48 -1.48 12.96
C ARG A 173 2.86 -1.99 13.32
N ASP A 174 2.91 -3.12 14.01
CA ASP A 174 4.15 -3.80 14.30
C ASP A 174 3.94 -5.30 14.39
N SER A 175 4.66 -6.01 13.54
CA SER A 175 4.64 -7.46 13.42
C SER A 175 6.00 -8.09 13.77
N GLY A 176 7.02 -7.29 14.13
CA GLY A 176 8.39 -7.74 14.40
C GLY A 176 9.16 -8.26 13.18
N ILE A 177 8.55 -8.27 12.00
CA ILE A 177 9.06 -8.97 10.81
C ILE A 177 10.36 -8.34 10.30
N GLU A 178 10.45 -7.02 10.28
CA GLU A 178 11.63 -6.28 9.83
C GLU A 178 12.89 -6.77 10.56
N ASN A 179 12.79 -6.93 11.88
CA ASN A 179 13.89 -7.40 12.73
C ASN A 179 14.18 -8.88 12.52
N VAL A 180 13.14 -9.73 12.49
CA VAL A 180 13.31 -11.18 12.25
C VAL A 180 13.97 -11.47 10.91
N LEU A 181 13.62 -10.75 9.84
CA LEU A 181 14.27 -10.92 8.54
C LEU A 181 15.75 -10.52 8.59
N ASN A 182 16.09 -9.43 9.27
CA ASN A 182 17.49 -9.02 9.46
C ASN A 182 18.27 -10.00 10.34
N GLU A 183 17.65 -10.60 11.36
CA GLU A 183 18.26 -11.67 12.16
C GLU A 183 18.54 -12.92 11.33
N ILE A 184 17.61 -13.32 10.44
CA ILE A 184 17.85 -14.40 9.47
C ILE A 184 19.01 -14.05 8.55
N CYS A 185 19.08 -12.81 8.04
CA CYS A 185 20.21 -12.34 7.23
C CYS A 185 21.54 -12.48 7.97
N ASN A 186 21.59 -12.09 9.25
CA ASN A 186 22.77 -12.24 10.09
C ASN A 186 23.17 -13.70 10.30
N ILE A 187 22.21 -14.62 10.51
CA ILE A 187 22.48 -16.06 10.63
C ILE A 187 23.18 -16.62 9.39
N ILE A 188 22.80 -16.16 8.19
CA ILE A 188 23.34 -16.64 6.92
C ILE A 188 24.52 -15.80 6.39
N GLY A 189 24.95 -14.77 7.11
CA GLY A 189 26.03 -13.87 6.69
C GLY A 189 25.66 -12.99 5.50
N LEU A 190 24.41 -12.53 5.43
CA LEU A 190 23.90 -11.56 4.46
C LEU A 190 23.74 -10.20 5.15
N ALA A 191 23.94 -9.12 4.40
CA ALA A 191 23.60 -7.77 4.90
C ALA A 191 22.10 -7.64 5.18
N ASN A 192 21.73 -6.74 6.09
CA ASN A 192 20.33 -6.43 6.38
C ASN A 192 19.57 -6.05 5.10
N VAL A 193 18.32 -6.52 5.03
CA VAL A 193 17.41 -6.29 3.89
C VAL A 193 16.31 -5.31 4.24
N CYS A 194 16.00 -5.15 5.54
CA CYS A 194 15.05 -4.17 6.04
C CYS A 194 15.79 -3.01 6.71
N PRO A 195 15.31 -1.75 6.60
CA PRO A 195 15.92 -0.59 7.26
C PRO A 195 15.94 -0.74 8.78
N VAL A 196 16.76 0.07 9.46
CA VAL A 196 16.77 0.11 10.93
C VAL A 196 15.37 0.41 11.44
N THR A 197 14.85 -0.47 12.30
CA THR A 197 13.46 -0.47 12.73
C THR A 197 13.38 -0.65 14.24
N LEU A 198 12.68 0.28 14.90
CA LEU A 198 12.34 0.24 16.31
C LEU A 198 10.91 -0.30 16.42
N SER A 199 10.83 -1.57 16.81
CA SER A 199 9.59 -2.32 17.04
C SER A 199 9.09 -2.10 18.48
N LEU A 200 7.84 -1.65 18.63
CA LEU A 200 7.17 -1.33 19.91
C LEU A 200 5.84 -2.08 20.09
N LYS A 201 5.71 -3.26 19.47
CA LYS A 201 4.61 -4.26 19.51
C LYS A 201 3.29 -3.81 18.89
N THR A 202 2.95 -2.54 19.02
CA THR A 202 1.70 -1.95 18.49
C THR A 202 1.94 -1.08 17.27
N HIS A 203 3.17 -0.59 17.11
CA HIS A 203 3.61 0.28 16.05
C HIS A 203 5.13 0.24 15.97
N LEU A 204 5.67 0.83 14.92
CA LEU A 204 7.10 0.93 14.75
C LEU A 204 7.53 2.28 14.19
N TRP A 205 8.80 2.58 14.44
CA TRP A 205 9.53 3.66 13.79
C TRP A 205 10.60 3.05 12.91
N GLN A 206 10.75 3.56 11.69
CA GLN A 206 11.69 3.06 10.71
C GLN A 206 12.48 4.21 10.11
N GLU A 207 13.78 3.97 9.93
CA GLU A 207 14.67 4.87 9.22
C GLU A 207 14.13 5.19 7.82
N PHE A 208 14.16 6.46 7.44
CA PHE A 208 13.81 6.85 6.08
C PHE A 208 14.95 6.50 5.12
N VAL A 209 14.66 5.64 4.14
CA VAL A 209 15.61 5.26 3.10
C VAL A 209 15.55 6.26 1.94
N GLU A 210 16.69 6.83 1.57
CA GLU A 210 16.81 7.70 0.40
C GLU A 210 16.91 6.88 -0.92
N ASN A 211 16.79 7.52 -2.07
CA ASN A 211 16.94 6.86 -3.38
C ASN A 211 18.17 7.40 -4.13
N ARG A 212 19.36 7.30 -3.51
CA ARG A 212 20.60 7.82 -4.09
C ARG A 212 21.02 6.99 -5.31
N GLY A 213 21.63 7.67 -6.29
CA GLY A 213 22.17 7.01 -7.48
C GLY A 213 23.47 6.28 -7.17
N LEU A 214 23.85 5.38 -8.07
CA LEU A 214 25.16 4.75 -8.08
C LEU A 214 26.25 5.78 -8.38
N ASP A 215 27.42 5.61 -7.76
CA ASP A 215 28.64 6.36 -8.11
C ASP A 215 29.26 5.85 -9.42
N LEU A 216 29.11 4.56 -9.72
CA LEU A 216 29.56 3.92 -10.95
C LEU A 216 28.50 2.97 -11.48
N SER A 217 28.23 3.00 -12.78
CA SER A 217 27.23 2.10 -13.39
C SER A 217 27.57 0.61 -13.24
N VAL A 218 28.85 0.27 -13.05
CA VAL A 218 29.30 -1.13 -12.87
C VAL A 218 28.81 -1.74 -11.56
N ASP A 219 28.53 -0.91 -10.55
CA ASP A 219 28.05 -1.36 -9.24
C ASP A 219 26.61 -1.88 -9.27
N ALA A 220 25.88 -1.67 -10.38
CA ALA A 220 24.56 -2.26 -10.58
C ALA A 220 24.58 -3.81 -10.49
N ALA A 221 25.70 -4.46 -10.81
CA ALA A 221 25.87 -5.90 -10.61
C ALA A 221 25.68 -6.31 -9.14
N LYS A 222 26.21 -5.52 -8.20
CA LYS A 222 26.05 -5.75 -6.75
C LYS A 222 24.58 -5.61 -6.34
N VAL A 223 23.89 -4.59 -6.85
CA VAL A 223 22.46 -4.35 -6.60
C VAL A 223 21.61 -5.52 -7.09
N TYR A 224 21.84 -6.00 -8.32
CA TYR A 224 21.09 -7.13 -8.86
C TYR A 224 21.43 -8.45 -8.16
N ARG A 225 22.68 -8.65 -7.72
CA ARG A 225 23.01 -9.76 -6.83
C ARG A 225 22.22 -9.69 -5.50
N ARG A 226 22.07 -8.50 -4.90
CA ARG A 226 21.23 -8.30 -3.70
C ARG A 226 19.76 -8.62 -3.95
N TYR A 227 19.21 -8.23 -5.10
CA TYR A 227 17.87 -8.67 -5.51
C TYR A 227 17.75 -10.19 -5.58
N GLY A 228 18.77 -10.87 -6.13
CA GLY A 228 18.87 -12.33 -6.08
C GLY A 228 18.80 -12.90 -4.66
N ASN A 229 19.56 -12.31 -3.73
CA ASN A 229 19.53 -12.71 -2.33
C ASN A 229 18.13 -12.56 -1.71
N ILE A 230 17.49 -11.41 -1.90
CA ILE A 230 16.15 -11.13 -1.38
C ILE A 230 15.12 -12.07 -2.02
N LEU A 231 15.26 -12.40 -3.30
CA LEU A 231 14.36 -13.34 -3.97
C LEU A 231 14.40 -14.73 -3.34
N ALA A 232 15.57 -15.22 -2.91
CA ALA A 232 15.68 -16.50 -2.23
C ALA A 232 15.06 -16.46 -0.82
N LEU A 233 15.20 -15.33 -0.10
CA LEU A 233 14.47 -15.11 1.15
C LEU A 233 12.96 -15.13 0.92
N ALA A 234 12.47 -14.39 -0.08
CA ALA A 234 11.06 -14.29 -0.38
C ALA A 234 10.44 -15.64 -0.75
N ASP A 235 11.16 -16.43 -1.54
CA ASP A 235 10.71 -17.76 -1.97
C ASP A 235 10.67 -18.78 -0.82
N LEU A 236 11.74 -18.90 -0.02
CA LEU A 236 11.80 -19.91 1.04
C LEU A 236 11.02 -19.52 2.30
N LEU A 237 10.85 -18.21 2.57
CA LEU A 237 10.15 -17.70 3.75
C LEU A 237 8.71 -17.24 3.45
N ASN A 238 8.17 -17.55 2.27
CA ASN A 238 6.82 -17.15 1.85
C ASN A 238 6.55 -15.63 2.03
N ILE A 239 7.49 -14.80 1.58
CA ILE A 239 7.22 -13.36 1.46
C ILE A 239 6.49 -13.13 0.13
N ASN A 240 5.31 -12.53 0.19
CA ASN A 240 4.55 -12.11 -0.99
C ASN A 240 4.48 -10.59 -1.08
N ASP A 241 3.67 -10.06 -2.00
CA ASP A 241 3.43 -8.62 -2.17
C ASP A 241 4.72 -7.78 -2.34
N CYS A 242 5.79 -8.40 -2.87
CA CYS A 242 7.08 -7.74 -3.12
C CYS A 242 7.02 -6.87 -4.40
N HIS A 243 6.15 -5.88 -4.39
CA HIS A 243 5.94 -4.94 -5.49
C HIS A 243 6.95 -3.78 -5.47
N PHE A 244 7.11 -3.10 -6.60
CA PHE A 244 8.09 -2.02 -6.77
C PHE A 244 8.00 -0.89 -5.74
N ASP A 245 6.84 -0.64 -5.14
CA ASP A 245 6.62 0.38 -4.12
C ASP A 245 7.11 -0.05 -2.73
N ASN A 246 7.27 -1.35 -2.50
CA ASN A 246 7.84 -1.89 -1.27
C ASN A 246 9.37 -1.97 -1.30
N PHE A 247 10.02 -1.50 -2.38
CA PHE A 247 11.46 -1.54 -2.57
C PHE A 247 12.07 -0.17 -2.87
N ILE A 248 13.16 0.14 -2.16
CA ILE A 248 14.00 1.30 -2.44
C ILE A 248 15.43 0.83 -2.68
N VAL A 249 16.00 1.23 -3.81
CA VAL A 249 17.43 1.12 -4.10
C VAL A 249 18.09 2.42 -3.70
N ASP A 250 19.04 2.33 -2.78
CA ASP A 250 19.81 3.45 -2.28
C ASP A 250 21.29 3.18 -2.51
N ALA A 251 21.88 3.87 -3.49
CA ALA A 251 23.20 3.57 -4.03
C ALA A 251 23.31 2.08 -4.41
N ASP A 252 24.17 1.31 -3.72
CA ASP A 252 24.44 -0.10 -4.00
C ASP A 252 23.63 -1.09 -3.14
N THR A 253 22.66 -0.59 -2.37
CA THR A 253 21.86 -1.38 -1.42
C THR A 253 20.39 -1.44 -1.83
N VAL A 254 19.75 -2.58 -1.59
CA VAL A 254 18.33 -2.83 -1.87
C VAL A 254 17.61 -3.01 -0.53
N TRP A 255 16.62 -2.17 -0.28
CA TRP A 255 15.83 -2.19 0.95
C TRP A 255 14.41 -2.64 0.67
N LEU A 256 13.96 -3.69 1.38
CA LEU A 256 12.56 -4.05 1.52
C LEU A 256 11.98 -3.21 2.67
N ILE A 257 11.23 -2.18 2.31
CA ILE A 257 10.71 -1.22 3.30
C ILE A 257 9.40 -1.67 3.92
N ASP A 258 8.68 -2.58 3.29
CA ASP A 258 7.46 -3.16 3.82
C ASP A 258 7.40 -4.69 3.67
N PRO A 259 7.93 -5.45 4.65
CA PRO A 259 7.87 -6.90 4.64
C PRO A 259 6.62 -7.44 5.35
N GLU A 260 5.56 -6.65 5.60
CA GLU A 260 4.47 -7.02 6.52
C GLU A 260 3.71 -8.30 6.14
N THR A 261 3.79 -8.70 4.88
CA THR A 261 3.22 -9.92 4.32
C THR A 261 4.25 -11.05 4.17
N SER A 262 5.23 -11.11 5.07
CA SER A 262 6.14 -12.25 5.18
C SER A 262 5.47 -13.48 5.79
N PHE A 263 6.08 -14.65 5.66
CA PHE A 263 5.66 -15.89 6.31
C PHE A 263 4.20 -16.29 6.05
N GLN A 264 3.72 -16.05 4.83
CA GLN A 264 2.36 -16.34 4.45
C GLN A 264 2.09 -17.84 4.47
N TYR A 265 0.83 -18.20 4.71
CA TYR A 265 0.29 -19.47 4.28
C TYR A 265 -0.23 -19.33 2.86
N PHE A 266 -0.12 -20.36 2.03
CA PHE A 266 -1.03 -20.43 0.89
C PHE A 266 -1.68 -21.80 0.81
N PHE A 267 -2.89 -21.82 0.27
CA PHE A 267 -3.66 -23.04 0.07
C PHE A 267 -3.13 -23.75 -1.20
N ASP A 268 -2.59 -24.97 -1.03
CA ASP A 268 -2.17 -25.82 -2.15
C ASP A 268 -3.34 -26.73 -2.55
N ASP A 269 -4.45 -26.13 -2.98
CA ASP A 269 -5.67 -26.86 -3.36
C ASP A 269 -5.55 -27.55 -4.73
N ALA A 270 -4.45 -27.30 -5.46
CA ALA A 270 -4.14 -27.90 -6.75
C ALA A 270 -2.92 -28.83 -6.62
N PRO A 271 -3.10 -30.17 -6.63
CA PRO A 271 -2.03 -31.15 -6.39
C PRO A 271 -0.84 -31.06 -7.36
N GLU A 272 -1.05 -30.49 -8.54
CA GLU A 272 -0.03 -30.38 -9.60
C GLU A 272 0.71 -29.03 -9.61
N PHE A 273 0.29 -28.07 -8.78
CA PHE A 273 0.87 -26.73 -8.77
C PHE A 273 2.04 -26.64 -7.78
N GLU A 274 3.27 -26.69 -8.28
CA GLU A 274 4.45 -26.36 -7.48
C GLU A 274 4.71 -24.84 -7.51
N ARG A 275 4.63 -24.19 -6.35
CA ARG A 275 4.96 -22.76 -6.19
C ARG A 275 6.35 -22.41 -6.71
N SER A 276 6.52 -21.14 -7.02
CA SER A 276 7.73 -20.58 -7.59
C SER A 276 8.00 -19.18 -7.05
N ILE A 277 9.13 -18.62 -7.45
CA ILE A 277 9.50 -17.23 -7.22
C ILE A 277 8.44 -16.19 -7.66
N TYR A 278 7.51 -16.53 -8.56
CA TYR A 278 6.48 -15.57 -9.00
C TYR A 278 5.44 -15.26 -7.93
N GLN A 279 5.22 -16.16 -6.97
CA GLN A 279 4.31 -15.90 -5.85
C GLN A 279 4.82 -14.78 -4.93
N SER A 280 6.11 -14.46 -4.97
CA SER A 280 6.65 -13.36 -4.20
C SER A 280 6.15 -11.99 -4.67
N GLY A 281 5.81 -11.83 -5.95
CA GLY A 281 5.57 -10.52 -6.57
C GLY A 281 6.86 -9.78 -6.97
N LEU A 282 8.03 -10.19 -6.45
CA LEU A 282 9.33 -9.59 -6.79
C LEU A 282 9.66 -9.77 -8.28
N LEU A 283 9.26 -10.91 -8.84
CA LEU A 283 9.26 -11.21 -10.27
C LEU A 283 7.85 -11.58 -10.72
N GLN A 284 7.53 -11.28 -11.98
CA GLN A 284 6.24 -11.61 -12.57
C GLN A 284 6.40 -12.50 -13.80
N SER A 285 5.40 -13.36 -14.02
CA SER A 285 5.30 -14.09 -15.28
C SER A 285 5.16 -13.09 -16.44
N PRO A 286 5.90 -13.27 -17.55
CA PRO A 286 5.75 -12.45 -18.75
C PRO A 286 4.32 -12.36 -19.28
N ASP A 287 3.51 -13.40 -19.04
CA ASP A 287 2.15 -13.50 -19.58
C ASP A 287 1.17 -12.56 -18.85
N VAL A 288 1.38 -12.34 -17.54
CA VAL A 288 0.60 -11.37 -16.75
C VAL A 288 0.83 -9.95 -17.29
N VAL A 289 2.08 -9.61 -17.57
CA VAL A 289 2.43 -8.26 -18.06
C VAL A 289 1.89 -8.02 -19.48
N LYS A 290 1.97 -9.03 -20.36
CA LYS A 290 1.43 -8.93 -21.73
C LYS A 290 -0.08 -8.70 -21.77
N ASN A 291 -0.81 -9.19 -20.76
CA ASN A 291 -2.25 -9.06 -20.68
C ASN A 291 -2.72 -7.71 -20.08
N GLY A 292 -1.80 -6.77 -19.84
CA GLY A 292 -2.15 -5.41 -19.40
C GLY A 292 -2.54 -5.28 -17.93
N LEU A 293 -2.34 -6.32 -17.11
CA LEU A 293 -2.62 -6.32 -15.66
C LEU A 293 -1.66 -5.43 -14.83
N GLY A 294 -0.86 -4.58 -15.50
CA GLY A 294 0.18 -3.76 -14.88
C GLY A 294 1.45 -4.55 -14.58
N HIS A 295 2.62 -3.93 -14.79
CA HIS A 295 3.90 -4.52 -14.42
C HIS A 295 4.32 -4.01 -13.04
N THR A 296 4.18 -4.83 -12.00
CA THR A 296 4.41 -4.44 -10.60
C THR A 296 5.65 -5.09 -9.96
N SER A 297 6.44 -5.83 -10.73
CA SER A 297 7.67 -6.48 -10.24
C SER A 297 8.67 -5.48 -9.66
N ALA A 298 9.12 -5.71 -8.43
CA ALA A 298 10.21 -4.91 -7.85
C ALA A 298 11.54 -5.02 -8.61
N LEU A 299 11.79 -6.12 -9.34
CA LEU A 299 13.06 -6.32 -10.04
C LEU A 299 13.05 -5.81 -11.48
N THR A 300 11.93 -5.98 -12.21
CA THR A 300 11.86 -5.69 -13.64
C THR A 300 10.97 -4.51 -14.02
N ALA A 301 10.09 -4.04 -13.13
CA ALA A 301 9.29 -2.84 -13.40
C ALA A 301 10.19 -1.60 -13.32
N VAL A 302 10.58 -1.12 -14.49
CA VAL A 302 11.23 0.18 -14.70
C VAL A 302 10.25 1.01 -15.50
N THR A 303 9.30 1.64 -14.82
CA THR A 303 8.29 2.47 -15.48
C THR A 303 8.34 3.89 -14.91
N ASN A 304 8.01 4.84 -15.78
CA ASN A 304 7.68 6.20 -15.37
C ASN A 304 6.17 6.42 -15.37
N ILE A 305 5.36 5.42 -15.76
CA ILE A 305 3.91 5.52 -15.94
C ILE A 305 3.27 4.32 -15.25
N PHE A 306 2.36 4.61 -14.34
CA PHE A 306 1.55 3.63 -13.63
C PHE A 306 0.12 3.74 -14.08
N GLN A 307 -0.49 2.59 -14.31
CA GLN A 307 -1.90 2.48 -14.64
C GLN A 307 -2.59 1.87 -13.42
N SER A 308 -3.42 2.68 -12.76
CA SER A 308 -4.38 2.16 -11.79
C SER A 308 -5.76 2.09 -12.44
N PHE A 309 -6.54 1.06 -12.11
CA PHE A 309 -7.93 0.90 -12.55
C PHE A 309 -8.93 1.13 -11.42
N THR A 310 -8.45 1.64 -10.29
CA THR A 310 -9.22 1.67 -9.03
C THR A 310 -9.39 3.06 -8.46
N TYR A 311 -8.87 4.10 -9.12
CA TYR A 311 -9.01 5.49 -8.66
C TYR A 311 -9.90 6.29 -9.61
N PRO A 312 -11.11 6.70 -9.19
CA PRO A 312 -11.95 7.58 -9.99
C PRO A 312 -11.26 8.94 -10.17
N HIS A 313 -11.22 9.43 -11.40
CA HIS A 313 -10.76 10.77 -11.74
C HIS A 313 -11.58 11.32 -12.91
N ALA A 314 -11.64 12.64 -13.01
CA ALA A 314 -12.40 13.32 -14.05
C ALA A 314 -11.60 13.36 -15.37
N ILE A 315 -12.29 13.14 -16.48
CA ILE A 315 -11.85 13.55 -17.81
C ILE A 315 -12.83 14.59 -18.35
N HIS A 316 -12.34 15.45 -19.26
CA HIS A 316 -13.08 16.64 -19.70
C HIS A 316 -13.57 17.47 -18.51
N ASP A 317 -12.69 17.61 -17.51
CA ASP A 317 -13.00 18.27 -16.25
C ASP A 317 -13.39 19.74 -16.50
N ALA A 318 -14.23 20.28 -15.60
CA ALA A 318 -14.83 21.61 -15.72
C ALA A 318 -15.61 21.87 -17.03
N THR A 319 -16.21 20.83 -17.62
CA THR A 319 -17.07 20.96 -18.80
C THR A 319 -18.37 20.16 -18.67
N GLU A 320 -19.32 20.43 -19.56
CA GLU A 320 -20.55 19.66 -19.72
C GLU A 320 -20.31 18.19 -20.11
N ASN A 321 -19.14 17.88 -20.67
CA ASN A 321 -18.75 16.54 -21.09
C ASN A 321 -17.96 15.78 -20.02
N ILE A 322 -17.96 16.25 -18.77
CA ILE A 322 -17.21 15.60 -17.69
C ILE A 322 -17.62 14.13 -17.55
N GLN A 323 -16.63 13.25 -17.42
CA GLN A 323 -16.86 11.82 -17.18
C GLN A 323 -15.97 11.31 -16.07
N VAL A 324 -16.42 10.23 -15.42
CA VAL A 324 -15.61 9.48 -14.47
C VAL A 324 -14.83 8.40 -15.22
N ARG A 325 -13.53 8.39 -15.05
CA ARG A 325 -12.65 7.30 -15.47
C ARG A 325 -12.02 6.67 -14.23
N TYR A 326 -11.90 5.36 -14.23
CA TYR A 326 -11.21 4.61 -13.17
C TYR A 326 -9.80 4.20 -13.57
N GLU A 327 -9.51 4.25 -14.86
CA GLU A 327 -8.21 3.98 -15.47
C GLU A 327 -7.35 5.24 -15.47
N ARG A 328 -6.48 5.39 -14.48
CA ARG A 328 -5.57 6.53 -14.35
C ARG A 328 -4.15 6.12 -14.65
N GLY A 329 -3.62 6.64 -15.77
CA GLY A 329 -2.19 6.73 -16.01
C GLY A 329 -1.60 7.88 -15.18
N PHE A 330 -0.63 7.63 -14.32
CA PHE A 330 0.11 8.71 -13.64
C PHE A 330 1.61 8.48 -13.71
N ALA A 331 2.33 9.58 -13.90
CA ALA A 331 3.78 9.53 -13.89
C ALA A 331 4.27 9.37 -12.45
N LYS A 332 4.83 8.21 -12.11
CA LYS A 332 5.47 7.98 -10.82
C LYS A 332 6.85 7.43 -11.09
N ARG A 333 7.87 8.16 -10.64
CA ARG A 333 9.24 7.65 -10.60
C ARG A 333 9.28 6.61 -9.51
N THR A 334 9.55 5.36 -9.85
CA THR A 334 9.78 4.33 -8.84
C THR A 334 11.19 4.41 -8.28
N GLN A 335 11.38 3.77 -7.13
CA GLN A 335 12.63 3.79 -6.38
C GLN A 335 13.29 2.40 -6.32
N ASN A 336 12.67 1.38 -6.93
CA ASN A 336 13.06 -0.03 -6.90
C ASN A 336 14.18 -0.43 -7.87
N PHE A 337 14.89 0.51 -8.51
CA PHE A 337 15.94 0.14 -9.45
C PHE A 337 17.18 1.00 -9.25
N PRO A 338 18.38 0.45 -9.53
CA PRO A 338 19.60 1.23 -9.56
C PRO A 338 19.54 2.27 -10.68
N HIS A 339 19.98 3.49 -10.40
CA HIS A 339 20.11 4.55 -11.40
C HIS A 339 21.49 5.19 -11.33
N TYR A 340 22.01 5.63 -12.47
CA TYR A 340 23.28 6.33 -12.60
C TYR A 340 23.02 7.69 -13.28
N HIS A 341 23.37 8.79 -12.62
CA HIS A 341 22.98 10.15 -13.02
C HIS A 341 21.47 10.29 -13.33
N GLY A 342 20.62 9.64 -12.54
CA GLY A 342 19.16 9.66 -12.72
C GLY A 342 18.63 8.76 -13.84
N LEU A 343 19.50 8.12 -14.62
CA LEU A 343 19.09 7.18 -15.67
C LEU A 343 18.95 5.76 -15.09
N PRO A 344 17.80 5.08 -15.26
CA PRO A 344 17.61 3.71 -14.83
C PRO A 344 18.61 2.74 -15.48
N VAL A 345 19.24 1.88 -14.68
CA VAL A 345 20.01 0.74 -15.17
C VAL A 345 19.06 -0.45 -15.28
N LYS A 346 18.99 -1.09 -16.47
CA LYS A 346 18.04 -2.18 -16.73
C LYS A 346 18.58 -3.53 -16.27
N SER A 347 17.68 -4.36 -15.73
CA SER A 347 18.01 -5.65 -15.11
C SER A 347 18.43 -6.75 -16.09
N LYS A 348 18.02 -6.68 -17.36
CA LYS A 348 18.26 -7.72 -18.38
C LYS A 348 19.72 -8.17 -18.53
N LYS A 349 20.70 -7.28 -18.32
CA LYS A 349 22.13 -7.63 -18.43
C LYS A 349 22.70 -8.35 -17.19
N TYR A 350 21.93 -8.42 -16.11
CA TYR A 350 22.37 -8.88 -14.80
C TYR A 350 21.65 -10.15 -14.35
N ILE A 351 21.14 -10.95 -15.30
CA ILE A 351 20.48 -12.24 -15.00
C ILE A 351 21.42 -13.15 -14.22
N SER A 352 22.70 -13.22 -14.61
CA SER A 352 23.72 -13.99 -13.90
C SER A 352 23.87 -13.52 -12.45
N ASP A 353 23.93 -12.21 -12.20
CA ASP A 353 24.08 -11.67 -10.85
C ASP A 353 22.88 -12.02 -9.95
N VAL A 354 21.65 -11.89 -10.46
CA VAL A 354 20.43 -12.28 -9.75
C VAL A 354 20.45 -13.78 -9.46
N THR A 355 20.78 -14.61 -10.46
CA THR A 355 20.84 -16.07 -10.31
C THR A 355 21.92 -16.50 -9.32
N GLU A 356 23.08 -15.86 -9.31
CA GLU A 356 24.15 -16.13 -8.35
C GLU A 356 23.75 -15.74 -6.93
N GLY A 357 23.15 -14.56 -6.73
CA GLY A 357 22.66 -14.13 -5.43
C GLY A 357 21.55 -15.04 -4.87
N TYR A 358 20.61 -15.41 -5.74
CA TYR A 358 19.55 -16.37 -5.40
C TYR A 358 20.14 -17.71 -4.98
N THR A 359 21.08 -18.25 -5.75
CA THR A 359 21.71 -19.54 -5.48
C THR A 359 22.50 -19.54 -4.17
N ASP A 360 23.36 -18.54 -3.96
CA ASP A 360 24.15 -18.42 -2.73
C ASP A 360 23.25 -18.35 -1.49
N THR A 361 22.22 -17.51 -1.53
CA THR A 361 21.29 -17.34 -0.42
C THR A 361 20.42 -18.58 -0.19
N PHE A 362 19.91 -19.23 -1.24
CA PHE A 362 19.16 -20.49 -1.17
C PHE A 362 19.98 -21.58 -0.45
N LEU A 363 21.26 -21.75 -0.84
CA LEU A 363 22.15 -22.74 -0.23
C LEU A 363 22.48 -22.38 1.23
N LYS A 364 22.69 -21.11 1.55
CA LYS A 364 22.97 -20.66 2.93
C LYS A 364 21.76 -20.84 3.85
N LEU A 365 20.55 -20.57 3.37
CA LEU A 365 19.30 -20.82 4.10
C LEU A 365 19.19 -22.32 4.42
N LYS A 366 19.37 -23.20 3.41
CA LYS A 366 19.36 -24.65 3.63
C LYS A 366 20.41 -25.12 4.64
N ARG A 367 21.64 -24.62 4.55
CA ARG A 367 22.72 -24.95 5.51
C ARG A 367 22.42 -24.51 6.95
N ASN A 368 21.63 -23.45 7.13
CA ASN A 368 21.25 -22.92 8.45
C ASN A 368 19.82 -23.26 8.85
N HIS A 369 19.18 -24.23 8.18
CA HIS A 369 17.78 -24.62 8.37
C HIS A 369 17.37 -24.74 9.84
N ALA A 370 18.08 -25.56 10.63
CA ALA A 370 17.76 -25.77 12.04
C ALA A 370 17.80 -24.48 12.88
N ARG A 371 18.76 -23.58 12.61
CA ARG A 371 18.89 -22.30 13.32
C ARG A 371 17.76 -21.34 12.96
N ILE A 372 17.39 -21.28 11.68
CA ILE A 372 16.31 -20.41 11.18
C ILE A 372 14.95 -20.89 11.72
N ILE A 373 14.67 -22.19 11.67
CA ILE A 373 13.42 -22.72 12.21
C ILE A 373 13.36 -22.55 13.72
N SER A 374 14.47 -22.73 14.44
CA SER A 374 14.52 -22.43 15.87
C SER A 374 14.25 -20.95 16.17
N LEU A 375 14.79 -20.03 15.37
CA LEU A 375 14.52 -18.60 15.49
C LEU A 375 13.02 -18.31 15.31
N LEU A 376 12.43 -18.80 14.21
CA LEU A 376 11.01 -18.59 13.92
C LEU A 376 10.09 -19.20 15.00
N LYS A 377 10.44 -20.37 15.54
CA LYS A 377 9.71 -20.97 16.67
C LYS A 377 9.72 -20.09 17.93
N ASN A 378 10.84 -19.42 18.19
CA ASN A 378 11.01 -18.56 19.35
C ASN A 378 10.27 -17.22 19.21
N HIS A 379 10.02 -16.78 17.97
CA HIS A 379 9.25 -15.57 17.65
C HIS A 379 7.76 -15.85 17.51
N SER A 380 7.12 -16.37 18.57
CA SER A 380 5.68 -16.66 18.55
C SER A 380 4.79 -15.42 18.49
N GLU A 381 5.34 -14.25 18.79
CA GLU A 381 4.66 -12.96 18.84
C GLU A 381 4.50 -12.29 17.46
N ILE A 382 5.23 -12.75 16.44
CA ILE A 382 5.14 -12.13 15.12
C ILE A 382 3.78 -12.39 14.49
N LYS A 383 3.18 -11.31 13.99
CA LYS A 383 1.82 -11.31 13.42
C LYS A 383 1.78 -10.72 12.00
N PRO A 384 2.31 -11.44 11.00
CA PRO A 384 2.21 -11.01 9.61
C PRO A 384 0.78 -10.70 9.16
N ARG A 385 0.67 -9.70 8.29
CA ARG A 385 -0.56 -9.43 7.54
C ARG A 385 -0.79 -10.58 6.57
N TYR A 386 -1.98 -11.17 6.58
CA TYR A 386 -2.39 -12.20 5.64
C TYR A 386 -3.25 -11.60 4.53
N LEU A 387 -2.87 -11.83 3.27
CA LEU A 387 -3.62 -11.34 2.12
C LEU A 387 -4.72 -12.33 1.70
N VAL A 388 -5.95 -12.05 2.13
CA VAL A 388 -7.15 -12.80 1.68
C VAL A 388 -7.47 -12.46 0.22
N ARG A 389 -7.42 -11.17 -0.12
CA ARG A 389 -7.60 -10.64 -1.49
C ARG A 389 -6.62 -9.50 -1.72
N THR A 390 -6.37 -9.17 -2.99
CA THR A 390 -5.49 -8.05 -3.34
C THR A 390 -6.16 -6.71 -3.01
N THR A 391 -5.36 -5.70 -2.65
CA THR A 391 -5.82 -4.31 -2.48
C THR A 391 -6.64 -3.82 -3.67
N ALA A 392 -6.17 -4.09 -4.89
CA ALA A 392 -6.86 -3.64 -6.11
C ALA A 392 -8.29 -4.21 -6.20
N TYR A 393 -8.49 -5.45 -5.74
CA TYR A 393 -9.81 -6.06 -5.71
C TYR A 393 -10.72 -5.40 -4.67
N TYR A 394 -10.19 -5.13 -3.46
CA TYR A 394 -10.94 -4.40 -2.44
C TYR A 394 -11.31 -2.97 -2.88
N LEU A 395 -10.40 -2.24 -3.54
CA LEU A 395 -10.69 -0.92 -4.09
C LEU A 395 -11.76 -0.97 -5.19
N LEU A 396 -11.79 -2.02 -6.01
CA LEU A 396 -12.87 -2.23 -6.98
C LEU A 396 -14.23 -2.33 -6.28
N ILE A 397 -14.30 -3.04 -5.15
CA ILE A 397 -15.53 -3.19 -4.37
C ILE A 397 -15.93 -1.87 -3.71
N ILE A 398 -14.98 -1.14 -3.13
CA ILE A 398 -15.20 0.22 -2.61
C ILE A 398 -15.79 1.12 -3.71
N ASN A 399 -15.25 1.07 -4.93
CA ASN A 399 -15.79 1.83 -6.07
C ASN A 399 -17.24 1.46 -6.39
N LYS A 400 -17.63 0.18 -6.25
CA LYS A 400 -19.01 -0.27 -6.42
C LYS A 400 -19.92 0.19 -5.28
N ILE A 401 -19.40 0.30 -4.06
CA ILE A 401 -20.13 0.80 -2.88
C ILE A 401 -20.41 2.30 -3.02
N ILE A 402 -19.40 3.10 -3.38
CA ILE A 402 -19.53 4.56 -3.49
C ILE A 402 -20.34 5.00 -4.72
N HIS A 403 -20.45 4.15 -5.76
CA HIS A 403 -21.22 4.46 -6.96
C HIS A 403 -22.68 4.85 -6.63
N PRO A 404 -23.26 5.90 -7.23
CA PRO A 404 -24.57 6.45 -6.82
C PRO A 404 -25.74 5.47 -6.87
N GLU A 405 -25.73 4.55 -7.85
CA GLU A 405 -26.73 3.47 -7.94
C GLU A 405 -26.76 2.55 -6.70
N THR A 406 -25.64 2.49 -5.98
CA THR A 406 -25.46 1.74 -4.73
C THR A 406 -25.59 2.68 -3.53
N SER A 407 -24.76 3.72 -3.43
CA SER A 407 -24.59 4.54 -2.22
C SER A 407 -25.86 5.24 -1.74
N ILE A 408 -26.73 5.68 -2.66
CA ILE A 408 -28.01 6.31 -2.32
C ILE A 408 -28.94 5.34 -1.56
N ASN A 409 -28.88 4.04 -1.88
CA ASN A 409 -29.73 3.00 -1.30
C ASN A 409 -28.89 1.84 -0.73
N ILE A 410 -27.76 2.16 -0.10
CA ILE A 410 -26.73 1.18 0.27
C ILE A 410 -27.30 0.01 1.07
N LYS A 411 -28.19 0.27 2.04
CA LYS A 411 -28.83 -0.77 2.87
C LYS A 411 -29.55 -1.84 2.04
N LYS A 412 -30.16 -1.45 0.91
CA LYS A 412 -30.91 -2.37 0.03
C LYS A 412 -29.98 -3.05 -0.98
N LYS A 413 -28.94 -2.36 -1.44
CA LYS A 413 -28.07 -2.79 -2.55
C LYS A 413 -26.87 -3.63 -2.11
N LEU A 414 -26.38 -3.41 -0.89
CA LEU A 414 -25.18 -4.05 -0.37
C LEU A 414 -25.24 -5.60 -0.38
N PRO A 415 -26.35 -6.28 -0.02
CA PRO A 415 -26.40 -7.75 -0.07
C PRO A 415 -26.10 -8.32 -1.46
N ALA A 416 -26.66 -7.74 -2.52
CA ALA A 416 -26.41 -8.20 -3.89
C ALA A 416 -24.95 -7.99 -4.32
N LEU A 417 -24.31 -6.91 -3.85
CA LEU A 417 -22.90 -6.64 -4.11
C LEU A 417 -21.98 -7.62 -3.37
N ILE A 418 -22.35 -8.03 -2.15
CA ILE A 418 -21.66 -9.10 -1.42
C ILE A 418 -21.74 -10.42 -2.20
N ASP A 419 -22.93 -10.79 -2.67
CA ASP A 419 -23.14 -12.01 -3.44
C ASP A 419 -22.31 -12.03 -4.74
N GLU A 420 -22.28 -10.89 -5.45
CA GLU A 420 -21.58 -10.75 -6.73
C GLU A 420 -20.05 -10.65 -6.60
N PHE A 421 -19.52 -9.94 -5.60
CA PHE A 421 -18.10 -9.60 -5.52
C PHE A 421 -17.33 -10.29 -4.38
N LEU A 422 -18.00 -10.78 -3.33
CA LEU A 422 -17.31 -11.46 -2.21
C LEU A 422 -17.62 -12.96 -2.17
N LEU A 423 -18.84 -13.36 -2.53
CA LEU A 423 -19.30 -14.75 -2.57
C LEU A 423 -19.36 -15.35 -3.98
N TYR A 424 -18.63 -14.77 -4.94
CA TYR A 424 -18.67 -15.23 -6.33
C TYR A 424 -18.30 -16.73 -6.47
N PRO A 425 -18.81 -17.41 -7.51
CA PRO A 425 -18.45 -18.80 -7.78
C PRO A 425 -16.94 -18.99 -7.96
N GLY A 426 -16.31 -19.77 -7.08
CA GLY A 426 -14.87 -19.99 -7.06
C GLY A 426 -14.11 -19.22 -5.97
N SER A 427 -14.81 -18.41 -5.15
CA SER A 427 -14.25 -17.93 -3.88
C SER A 427 -13.90 -19.12 -2.97
N HIS A 428 -12.76 -19.03 -2.27
CA HIS A 428 -12.32 -20.12 -1.40
C HIS A 428 -13.33 -20.28 -0.24
N PRO A 429 -13.83 -21.49 0.07
CA PRO A 429 -14.91 -21.68 1.05
C PRO A 429 -14.62 -21.10 2.44
N LYS A 430 -13.35 -21.12 2.88
CA LYS A 430 -12.94 -20.49 4.15
C LYS A 430 -13.15 -18.98 4.20
N PHE A 431 -13.23 -18.29 3.06
CA PHE A 431 -13.36 -16.83 3.03
C PHE A 431 -14.79 -16.38 3.37
N GLN A 432 -15.79 -17.27 3.27
CA GLN A 432 -17.17 -16.94 3.60
C GLN A 432 -17.35 -16.42 5.03
N SER A 433 -16.59 -16.94 6.00
CA SER A 433 -16.66 -16.47 7.39
C SER A 433 -16.06 -15.07 7.61
N LEU A 434 -15.28 -14.56 6.65
CA LEU A 434 -14.57 -13.29 6.77
C LEU A 434 -15.40 -12.08 6.29
N ILE A 435 -16.46 -12.35 5.53
CA ILE A 435 -17.19 -11.34 4.74
C ILE A 435 -17.79 -10.24 5.61
N LEU A 436 -18.29 -10.56 6.80
CA LEU A 436 -18.88 -9.55 7.68
C LEU A 436 -17.85 -8.47 8.06
N TYR A 437 -16.61 -8.87 8.35
CA TYR A 437 -15.51 -7.96 8.62
C TYR A 437 -14.99 -7.28 7.35
N GLU A 438 -14.90 -8.00 6.21
CA GLU A 438 -14.55 -7.37 4.94
C GLU A 438 -15.52 -6.22 4.62
N VAL A 439 -16.82 -6.47 4.72
CA VAL A 439 -17.87 -5.48 4.43
C VAL A 439 -17.84 -4.30 5.39
N SER A 440 -17.59 -4.52 6.68
CA SER A 440 -17.52 -3.42 7.65
C SER A 440 -16.36 -2.46 7.33
N CYS A 441 -15.20 -2.99 6.93
CA CYS A 441 -14.05 -2.19 6.51
C CYS A 441 -14.33 -1.44 5.21
N LEU A 442 -14.80 -2.14 4.18
CA LEU A 442 -15.03 -1.57 2.84
C LEU A 442 -16.10 -0.46 2.88
N ALA A 443 -17.15 -0.63 3.70
CA ALA A 443 -18.18 0.38 3.90
C ALA A 443 -17.65 1.67 4.57
N ASN A 444 -16.53 1.58 5.28
CA ASN A 444 -15.84 2.69 5.94
C ASN A 444 -14.63 3.22 5.14
N TYR A 445 -14.48 2.80 3.88
CA TYR A 445 -13.36 3.19 3.00
C TYR A 445 -11.98 2.69 3.49
N ASP A 446 -11.97 1.57 4.20
CA ASP A 446 -10.76 0.89 4.65
C ASP A 446 -10.60 -0.45 3.93
N ILE A 447 -9.35 -0.82 3.66
CA ILE A 447 -8.99 -2.13 3.13
C ILE A 447 -8.95 -3.13 4.30
N PRO A 448 -9.67 -4.27 4.22
CA PRO A 448 -9.68 -5.27 5.28
C PRO A 448 -8.27 -5.75 5.64
N LEU A 449 -7.99 -5.84 6.93
CA LEU A 449 -6.71 -6.31 7.46
C LEU A 449 -6.92 -7.61 8.23
N PHE A 450 -6.16 -8.64 7.84
CA PHE A 450 -6.12 -9.91 8.55
C PHE A 450 -4.69 -10.21 8.97
N HIS A 451 -4.54 -10.93 10.07
CA HIS A 451 -3.27 -11.36 10.61
C HIS A 451 -3.26 -12.85 10.85
N LEU A 452 -2.08 -13.44 10.72
CA LEU A 452 -1.80 -14.80 11.18
C LEU A 452 -0.69 -14.77 12.22
N PHE A 453 -0.58 -15.83 13.02
CA PHE A 453 0.64 -16.13 13.75
C PHE A 453 1.30 -17.33 13.09
N ILE A 454 2.61 -17.28 12.89
CA ILE A 454 3.32 -18.33 12.13
C ILE A 454 3.25 -19.72 12.79
N ASN A 455 3.00 -19.77 14.10
CA ASN A 455 2.87 -20.99 14.90
C ASN A 455 1.41 -21.37 15.19
N SER A 456 0.44 -20.68 14.59
CA SER A 456 -0.99 -20.92 14.78
C SER A 456 -1.65 -21.34 13.47
N ARG A 457 -2.76 -22.07 13.59
CA ARG A 457 -3.66 -22.42 12.49
C ARG A 457 -4.83 -21.44 12.37
N SER A 458 -4.91 -20.46 13.24
CA SER A 458 -5.97 -19.45 13.26
C SER A 458 -5.62 -18.24 12.41
N LEU A 459 -6.66 -17.60 11.87
CA LEU A 459 -6.59 -16.26 11.29
C LEU A 459 -7.26 -15.27 12.25
N PHE A 460 -6.83 -14.01 12.25
CA PHE A 460 -7.39 -12.94 13.05
C PHE A 460 -7.75 -11.76 12.15
N ASP A 461 -8.84 -11.06 12.44
CA ASP A 461 -9.12 -9.75 11.82
C ASP A 461 -8.52 -8.59 12.62
N GLY A 462 -8.62 -7.37 12.11
CA GLY A 462 -8.16 -6.16 12.80
C GLY A 462 -8.90 -5.84 14.11
N GLU A 463 -10.09 -6.42 14.33
CA GLU A 463 -10.84 -6.35 15.59
C GLU A 463 -10.40 -7.41 16.62
N LYS A 464 -9.44 -8.28 16.24
CA LYS A 464 -8.92 -9.41 17.03
C LYS A 464 -9.91 -10.56 17.18
N ASN A 465 -10.94 -10.63 16.35
CA ASN A 465 -11.78 -11.83 16.28
C ASN A 465 -10.94 -12.97 15.70
N GLU A 466 -11.07 -14.15 16.30
CA GLU A 466 -10.34 -15.34 15.88
C GLU A 466 -11.21 -16.20 14.95
N PHE A 467 -10.61 -16.65 13.86
CA PHE A 467 -11.13 -17.69 12.97
C PHE A 467 -10.29 -18.96 13.22
N PRO A 468 -10.70 -19.84 14.14
CA PRO A 468 -9.92 -21.02 14.51
C PRO A 468 -9.87 -22.04 13.38
N ASP A 469 -8.79 -22.83 13.34
CA ASP A 469 -8.58 -23.89 12.32
C ASP A 469 -8.79 -23.40 10.88
N PHE A 470 -8.43 -22.14 10.62
CA PHE A 470 -8.52 -21.54 9.29
C PHE A 470 -7.55 -22.22 8.33
N PHE A 471 -6.31 -22.46 8.78
CA PHE A 471 -5.27 -23.13 8.03
C PHE A 471 -5.19 -24.64 8.36
N PRO A 472 -4.98 -25.52 7.36
CA PRO A 472 -4.75 -26.95 7.58
C PRO A 472 -3.53 -27.27 8.44
N THR A 473 -2.42 -26.57 8.21
CA THR A 473 -1.18 -26.62 9.03
C THR A 473 -0.76 -25.19 9.38
N THR A 474 0.20 -25.03 10.28
CA THR A 474 0.74 -23.71 10.59
C THR A 474 1.56 -23.15 9.41
N PRO A 475 1.63 -21.82 9.23
CA PRO A 475 2.53 -21.21 8.26
C PRO A 475 3.99 -21.65 8.43
N LEU A 476 4.45 -21.83 9.69
CA LEU A 476 5.79 -22.31 9.98
C LEU A 476 6.03 -23.74 9.45
N GLU A 477 5.08 -24.67 9.64
CA GLU A 477 5.20 -26.03 9.10
C GLU A 477 5.27 -26.03 7.56
N GLN A 478 4.50 -25.16 6.90
CA GLN A 478 4.58 -24.99 5.45
C GLN A 478 5.96 -24.47 5.02
N ILE A 479 6.48 -23.44 5.70
CA ILE A 479 7.83 -22.89 5.44
C ILE A 479 8.93 -23.93 5.68
N ASP A 480 8.84 -24.69 6.78
CA ASP A 480 9.78 -25.75 7.14
C ASP A 480 9.91 -26.78 6.00
N SER A 481 8.77 -27.13 5.38
CA SER A 481 8.75 -28.06 4.25
C SER A 481 9.59 -27.58 3.05
N TYR A 482 9.74 -26.27 2.82
CA TYR A 482 10.45 -25.74 1.66
C TYR A 482 11.96 -25.89 1.74
N PHE A 483 12.52 -26.09 2.95
CA PHE A 483 13.93 -26.41 3.11
C PHE A 483 14.29 -27.78 2.50
N SER A 484 13.29 -28.62 2.21
CA SER A 484 13.49 -29.89 1.48
C SER A 484 13.65 -29.74 -0.04
N ARG A 485 13.30 -28.58 -0.63
CA ARG A 485 13.36 -28.33 -2.08
C ARG A 485 14.75 -28.62 -2.63
N ASP A 486 14.82 -29.43 -3.68
CA ASP A 486 16.07 -30.02 -4.19
C ASP A 486 16.73 -29.15 -5.28
N GLU A 487 17.77 -29.69 -5.92
CA GLU A 487 18.46 -29.02 -7.02
C GLU A 487 17.58 -28.82 -8.26
N ARG A 488 16.60 -29.71 -8.51
CA ARG A 488 15.66 -29.55 -9.64
C ARG A 488 14.79 -28.32 -9.42
N TYR A 489 14.36 -28.08 -8.19
CA TYR A 489 13.65 -26.86 -7.83
C TYR A 489 14.49 -25.61 -8.11
N LEU A 490 15.75 -25.60 -7.66
CA LEU A 490 16.70 -24.49 -7.86
C LEU A 490 16.90 -24.17 -9.35
N LEU A 491 17.13 -25.20 -10.19
CA LEU A 491 17.28 -25.05 -11.63
C LEU A 491 16.00 -24.50 -12.29
N ARG A 492 14.82 -24.95 -11.84
CA ARG A 492 13.54 -24.40 -12.29
C ARG A 492 13.44 -22.90 -11.98
N GLN A 493 13.83 -22.46 -10.78
CA GLN A 493 13.79 -21.04 -10.44
C GLN A 493 14.75 -20.21 -11.30
N HIS A 494 15.94 -20.73 -11.63
CA HIS A 494 16.86 -20.04 -12.57
C HIS A 494 16.21 -19.79 -13.93
N HIS A 495 15.49 -20.78 -14.46
CA HIS A 495 14.74 -20.62 -15.71
C HIS A 495 13.64 -19.56 -15.60
N LEU A 496 12.93 -19.51 -14.47
CA LEU A 496 11.89 -18.51 -14.25
C LEU A 496 12.46 -17.09 -14.08
N ILE A 497 13.60 -16.93 -13.39
CA ILE A 497 14.34 -15.65 -13.30
C ILE A 497 14.69 -15.17 -14.72
N ALA A 498 15.36 -16.03 -15.50
CA ALA A 498 15.76 -15.68 -16.86
C ALA A 498 14.56 -15.38 -17.76
N ARG A 499 13.47 -16.15 -17.64
CA ARG A 499 12.24 -15.94 -18.42
C ARG A 499 11.59 -14.58 -18.10
N SER A 500 11.53 -14.21 -16.83
CA SER A 500 10.95 -12.94 -16.39
C SER A 500 11.80 -11.74 -16.83
N MET A 501 13.12 -11.81 -16.64
CA MET A 501 14.04 -10.70 -16.93
C MET A 501 14.35 -10.49 -18.42
N ASN A 502 14.13 -11.49 -19.28
CA ASN A 502 14.42 -11.37 -20.72
C ASN A 502 13.35 -10.63 -21.53
N VAL A 503 12.20 -10.31 -20.93
CA VAL A 503 11.11 -9.62 -21.61
C VAL A 503 11.53 -8.18 -21.92
N VAL A 504 11.48 -7.81 -23.20
CA VAL A 504 11.55 -6.40 -23.60
C VAL A 504 10.15 -5.84 -23.40
N TYR A 505 9.92 -5.20 -22.26
CA TYR A 505 8.72 -4.41 -22.06
C TYR A 505 8.80 -3.21 -23.01
N LYS A 506 7.86 -3.12 -23.97
CA LYS A 506 7.70 -1.88 -24.74
C LYS A 506 7.32 -0.81 -23.71
N ALA A 507 8.16 0.21 -23.57
CA ALA A 507 7.75 1.40 -22.84
C ALA A 507 6.50 1.94 -23.56
N GLY A 508 5.38 1.95 -22.85
CA GLY A 508 4.14 2.58 -23.32
C GLY A 508 4.34 4.07 -23.51
#